data_AF-A0A2S8Y6K5-F1
#
_entry.id   AF-A0A2S8Y6K5-F1
#
_cell.length_a   1.000
_cell.length_b   1.000
_cell.length_c   1.000
_cell.angle_alpha   90.00
_cell.angle_beta   90.00
_cell.angle_gamma   90.00
#
_symmetry.space_group_name_H-M   'P 1'
#
loop_
_entity.id
_entity.type
_entity.pdbx_description
1 polymer ?
#
loop_
_entity_poly.entity_id
_entity_poly.type
_entity_poly.pdbx_seq_one_letter_code
_entity_poly.pdbx_strand_id
1 'polypeptide(L)' 'MTVILEKLPPAHRQEIQRLMNNNGWSLERALNEMVEASIAAGALSVVGRRKAKVLQLVTPIRASCRDSSG' A
#
# COMPACT_ATOMS: atom_id res chain seq x y z
N MET A 1 -14.47 -0.27 26.33
CA MET A 1 -13.92 -0.08 24.96
C MET A 1 -12.78 -1.05 24.79
N THR A 2 -12.76 -1.80 23.69
CA THR A 2 -11.85 -2.96 23.50
C THR A 2 -10.40 -2.50 23.33
N VAL A 3 -9.50 -3.00 24.18
CA VAL A 3 -8.04 -2.75 24.21
C VAL A 3 -7.36 -2.86 22.83
N ILE A 4 -7.98 -3.58 21.90
CA ILE A 4 -7.53 -3.79 20.52
C ILE A 4 -7.60 -2.49 19.71
N LEU A 5 -8.67 -1.69 19.87
CA LEU A 5 -8.83 -0.44 19.12
C LEU A 5 -7.72 0.55 19.49
N GLU A 6 -7.38 0.67 20.77
CA GLU A 6 -6.39 1.64 21.25
C GLU A 6 -4.99 1.43 20.67
N LYS A 7 -4.66 0.19 20.28
CA LYS A 7 -3.39 -0.17 19.63
C LYS A 7 -3.35 0.14 18.14
N LEU A 8 -4.49 0.45 17.51
CA LEU A 8 -4.55 0.75 16.09
C LEU A 8 -4.21 2.22 15.80
N PRO A 9 -3.60 2.50 14.63
CA PRO A 9 -3.39 3.86 14.18
C PRO A 9 -4.70 4.67 14.16
N PRO A 10 -4.67 5.98 14.48
CA PRO A 10 -5.87 6.80 14.60
C PRO A 10 -6.78 6.76 13.36
N ALA A 11 -6.19 6.73 12.17
CA ALA A 11 -6.96 6.62 10.92
C ALA A 11 -7.76 5.31 10.83
N HIS A 12 -7.16 4.17 11.21
CA HIS A 12 -7.82 2.87 11.14
C HIS A 12 -8.92 2.76 12.21
N ARG A 13 -8.73 3.37 13.38
CA ARG A 13 -9.77 3.45 14.41
C ARG A 13 -11.02 4.18 13.91
N GLN A 14 -10.84 5.31 13.24
CA GLN A 14 -11.97 6.08 12.68
C GLN A 14 -12.73 5.29 11.61
N GLU A 15 -11.99 4.60 10.73
CA GLU A 15 -12.57 3.73 9.70
C GLU A 15 -13.42 2.62 10.31
N ILE A 16 -12.89 1.89 11.30
CA ILE A 16 -13.58 0.80 11.98
C ILE A 16 -14.81 1.33 12.72
N GLN A 17 -14.68 2.46 13.44
CA GLN A 17 -15.80 3.07 14.15
C GLN A 17 -16.93 3.48 13.19
N ARG A 18 -16.57 4.02 12.02
CA ARG A 18 -17.52 4.38 10.96
C ARG A 18 -18.23 3.14 10.42
N LEU A 19 -17.53 2.06 10.14
CA LEU A 19 -18.12 0.80 9.68
C LEU A 19 -19.08 0.20 10.72
N MET A 20 -18.70 0.23 11.99
CA MET A 20 -19.55 -0.23 13.09
C MET A 20 -20.81 0.62 13.21
N ASN A 21 -20.68 1.95 13.19
CA ASN A 21 -21.81 2.87 13.37
C ASN A 21 -22.78 2.85 12.18
N ASN A 22 -22.26 2.80 10.95
CA ASN A 22 -23.10 2.88 9.74
C ASN A 22 -23.87 1.59 9.48
N ASN A 23 -23.28 0.43 9.82
CA ASN A 23 -23.83 -0.87 9.46
C ASN A 23 -24.32 -1.68 10.68
N GLY A 24 -24.18 -1.15 11.90
CA GLY A 24 -24.49 -1.87 13.13
C GLY A 24 -23.60 -3.09 13.36
N TRP A 25 -22.38 -3.08 12.81
CA TRP A 25 -21.49 -4.23 12.82
C TRP A 25 -20.74 -4.39 14.15
N SER A 26 -20.43 -5.65 14.47
CA SER A 26 -19.47 -5.97 15.52
C SER A 26 -18.06 -5.54 15.12
N LEU A 27 -17.21 -5.31 16.12
CA LEU A 27 -15.80 -4.96 15.90
C LEU A 27 -15.08 -6.01 15.03
N GLU A 28 -15.31 -7.29 15.29
CA GLU A 28 -14.71 -8.40 14.56
C GLU A 28 -15.09 -8.37 13.08
N ARG A 29 -16.37 -8.11 12.78
CA ARG A 29 -16.84 -7.99 11.40
C ARG A 29 -16.22 -6.79 10.69
N ALA A 30 -16.18 -5.63 11.35
CA ALA A 30 -15.58 -4.42 10.78
C ALA A 30 -14.07 -4.57 10.54
N LEU A 31 -13.36 -5.29 11.43
CA LEU A 31 -11.94 -5.61 11.26
C LEU A 31 -11.71 -6.55 10.07
N ASN A 32 -12.49 -7.62 9.96
CA ASN A 32 -12.38 -8.54 8.82
C ASN A 32 -12.61 -7.82 7.50
N GLU A 33 -13.64 -6.98 7.41
CA GLU A 33 -13.94 -6.22 6.19
C GLU A 33 -12.76 -5.32 5.79
N MET A 34 -12.18 -4.60 6.75
CA MET A 34 -11.02 -3.74 6.49
C MET A 34 -9.80 -4.55 6.02
N VAL A 35 -9.57 -5.73 6.61
CA VAL A 35 -8.48 -6.63 6.21
C VAL A 35 -8.72 -7.18 4.81
N GLU A 36 -9.91 -7.69 4.52
CA GLU A 36 -10.28 -8.20 3.20
C GLU A 36 -10.15 -7.13 2.12
N ALA A 37 -10.65 -5.92 2.37
CA ALA A 37 -10.51 -4.78 1.47
C ALA A 37 -9.03 -4.44 1.20
N SER A 38 -8.19 -4.48 2.23
CA SER A 38 -6.75 -4.23 2.07
C SER A 38 -6.04 -5.29 1.23
N ILE A 39 -6.42 -6.56 1.40
CA ILE A 39 -5.88 -7.68 0.62
C ILE A 39 -6.32 -7.54 -0.84
N ALA A 40 -7.60 -7.25 -1.09
CA ALA A 40 -8.16 -7.03 -2.41
C ALA A 40 -7.51 -5.82 -3.12
N ALA A 41 -7.18 -4.76 -2.38
CA ALA A 41 -6.43 -3.60 -2.88
C ALA A 41 -4.94 -3.90 -3.16
N GLY A 42 -4.49 -5.15 -2.95
CA GLY A 42 -3.13 -5.57 -3.25
C GLY A 42 -2.11 -5.19 -2.18
N ALA A 43 -2.52 -4.99 -0.93
CA ALA A 43 -1.60 -4.71 0.18
C ALA A 43 -0.43 -5.71 0.20
N LEU A 44 -0.73 -7.02 0.03
CA LEU A 44 0.28 -8.08 -0.02
C LEU A 44 1.22 -7.97 -1.23
N SER A 45 0.76 -7.45 -2.36
CA SER A 45 1.59 -7.21 -3.55
C SER A 45 2.53 -6.01 -3.39
N VAL A 46 2.10 -4.99 -2.63
CA VAL A 46 2.93 -3.81 -2.32
C VAL A 46 4.08 -4.18 -1.37
N VAL A 47 3.80 -4.97 -0.32
CA VAL A 47 4.87 -5.43 0.60
C VAL A 47 5.72 -6.57 0.03
N GLY A 48 5.16 -7.42 -0.85
CA GLY A 48 5.86 -8.57 -1.44
C GLY A 48 6.80 -8.23 -2.61
N ARG A 49 6.66 -7.07 -3.25
CA ARG A 49 7.63 -6.61 -4.27
C ARG A 49 8.94 -6.22 -3.60
N ARG A 50 9.87 -7.18 -3.45
CA ARG A 50 11.30 -6.86 -3.48
C ARG A 50 11.54 -6.14 -4.79
N LYS A 51 11.62 -4.80 -4.76
CA LYS A 51 12.08 -4.02 -5.91
C LYS A 51 13.48 -4.55 -6.21
N ALA A 52 13.61 -5.38 -7.24
CA ALA A 52 14.92 -5.73 -7.76
C ALA A 52 15.65 -4.42 -7.99
N LYS A 53 16.83 -4.26 -7.40
CA LYS A 53 17.67 -3.08 -7.66
C LYS A 53 17.81 -3.07 -9.18
N VAL A 54 17.33 -2.01 -9.82
CA VAL A 54 17.47 -1.85 -11.27
C VAL A 54 18.97 -1.90 -11.53
N LEU A 55 19.47 -3.09 -11.89
CA LEU A 55 20.76 -3.18 -12.52
C LEU A 55 20.57 -2.39 -13.80
N GLN A 56 21.28 -1.27 -13.94
CA GLN A 56 21.40 -0.53 -15.18
C GLN A 56 21.94 -1.49 -16.24
N LEU A 57 21.07 -2.30 -16.84
CA LEU A 57 21.38 -3.19 -17.96
C LEU A 57 21.48 -2.39 -19.26
N VAL A 58 21.20 -1.09 -19.21
CA VAL A 58 21.42 -0.17 -20.31
C VAL A 58 22.58 0.72 -19.91
N THR A 59 23.76 0.48 -20.49
CA THR A 59 24.79 1.50 -20.59
C THR A 59 24.09 2.74 -21.13
N PRO A 60 24.15 3.91 -20.46
CA PRO A 60 23.55 5.12 -21.02
C PRO A 60 24.12 5.25 -22.42
N ILE A 61 23.23 5.23 -23.42
CA ILE A 61 23.62 5.50 -24.81
C ILE A 61 24.39 6.81 -24.74
N ARG A 62 25.71 6.75 -24.91
CA ARG A 62 26.47 7.93 -25.29
C ARG A 62 25.81 8.34 -26.59
N ALA A 63 25.06 9.43 -26.58
CA ALA A 63 24.85 10.18 -27.80
C ALA A 63 26.27 10.49 -28.28
N SER A 64 26.74 9.73 -29.28
CA SER A 64 27.97 10.05 -29.95
C SER A 64 27.76 11.44 -30.52
N CYS A 65 28.48 12.42 -29.99
CA CYS A 65 28.65 13.70 -30.66
C CYS A 65 29.28 13.37 -32.02
N ARG A 66 28.45 13.20 -33.04
CA ARG A 66 28.91 13.24 -34.42
C ARG A 66 29.22 14.71 -34.65
N ASP A 67 30.46 15.10 -34.39
CA ASP A 67 31.03 16.32 -34.92
C ASP A 67 30.85 16.28 -36.43
N SER A 68 29.81 16.98 -36.91
CA SER A 68 29.65 17.37 -38.30
C SER A 68 29.85 18.88 -38.31
N SER A 69 31.12 19.27 -38.24
CA SER A 69 31.55 20.63 -38.57
C SER A 69 32.30 20.56 -39.91
N GLY A 70 31.73 21.22 -40.92
CA GLY A 70 32.43 21.85 -42.06
C GLY A 70 33.27 20.96 -42.94
#